data_AF-A0A1J4UTW0-F1
#
_entry.id   AF-A0A1J4UTW0-F1
#
_cell.length_a   1.000
_cell.length_b   1.000
_cell.length_c   1.000
_cell.angle_alpha   90.00
_cell.angle_beta   90.00
_cell.angle_gamma   90.00
#
_symmetry.space_group_name_H-M   'P 1'
#
loop_
_entity.id
_entity.type
_entity.pdbx_description
1 polymer ?
#
loop_
_entity_poly.entity_id
_entity_poly.type
_entity_poly.pdbx_seq_one_letter_code
_entity_poly.pdbx_strand_id
1 'polypeptide(L)'
;MSLSFACKPFDLDEVVRCGLGLSKSEMRVFSASLRHAEFNASGLAQRLGLDRTTVQKAASKLLAKGLLKRLQRNRDGGGYEYVYAAPSKTVVRERVRVIAGEWFKAVDAGLEGWP
;
A
#
# COMPACT_ATOMS: atom_id res chain seq x y z
N MET A 1 8.15 -11.02 -11.44
CA MET A 1 8.33 -10.79 -12.90
C MET A 1 9.38 -9.70 -13.01
N SER A 2 10.53 -9.98 -13.62
CA SER A 2 11.59 -8.97 -13.78
C SER A 2 11.26 -8.04 -14.93
N LEU A 3 11.29 -6.73 -14.69
CA LEU A 3 11.11 -5.69 -15.70
C LEU A 3 12.44 -4.94 -15.87
N SER A 4 12.68 -4.39 -17.07
CA SER A 4 13.82 -3.52 -17.35
C SER A 4 13.31 -2.13 -17.75
N PHE A 5 13.92 -1.10 -17.18
CA PHE A 5 13.63 0.33 -17.42
C PHE A 5 14.97 1.05 -17.32
N ALA A 6 15.31 1.84 -18.34
CA ALA A 6 16.61 2.49 -18.44
C ALA A 6 17.80 1.53 -18.19
N CYS A 7 17.73 0.33 -18.80
CA CYS A 7 18.74 -0.72 -18.68
C CYS A 7 19.00 -1.23 -17.25
N LYS A 8 18.10 -0.98 -16.30
CA LYS A 8 18.18 -1.51 -14.93
C LYS A 8 17.06 -2.52 -14.68
N PRO A 9 17.37 -3.73 -14.20
CA PRO A 9 16.35 -4.67 -13.76
C PRO A 9 15.75 -4.22 -12.42
N PHE A 10 14.45 -4.38 -12.26
CA PHE A 10 13.77 -4.20 -10.97
C PHE A 10 12.56 -5.13 -10.85
N ASP A 11 12.12 -5.32 -9.61
CA ASP A 11 10.89 -6.03 -9.29
C ASP A 11 9.70 -5.06 -9.35
N LEU A 12 8.58 -5.52 -9.93
CA LEU A 12 7.34 -4.77 -9.94
C LEU A 12 6.85 -4.45 -8.52
N ASP A 13 7.11 -5.33 -7.55
CA ASP A 13 6.77 -5.06 -6.15
C ASP A 13 7.57 -3.87 -5.58
N GLU A 14 8.79 -3.63 -6.05
CA GLU A 14 9.57 -2.45 -5.68
C GLU A 14 9.03 -1.17 -6.30
N VAL A 15 8.54 -1.23 -7.54
CA VAL A 15 7.85 -0.12 -8.22
C VAL A 15 6.60 0.27 -7.46
N VAL A 16 5.75 -0.70 -7.12
CA VAL A 16 4.52 -0.47 -6.34
C VAL A 16 4.87 0.12 -4.99
N ARG A 17 5.84 -0.47 -4.28
CA ARG A 17 6.29 0.01 -2.97
C ARG A 17 6.82 1.45 -3.06
N CYS A 18 7.65 1.76 -4.05
CA CYS A 18 8.24 3.07 -4.25
C CYS A 18 7.17 4.12 -4.61
N GLY A 19 6.31 3.81 -5.58
CA GLY A 19 5.22 4.69 -6.00
C GLY A 19 4.26 5.01 -4.87
N LEU A 20 3.91 4.03 -4.04
CA LEU A 20 3.06 4.24 -2.87
C LEU A 20 3.81 4.84 -1.66
N GLY A 21 5.12 5.09 -1.77
CA GLY A 21 5.97 5.64 -0.72
C GLY A 21 6.02 4.77 0.54
N LEU A 22 6.11 3.45 0.38
CA LEU A 22 6.05 2.48 1.47
C LEU A 22 7.43 1.93 1.86
N SER A 23 7.63 1.74 3.16
CA SER A 23 8.69 0.87 3.68
C SER A 23 8.41 -0.60 3.38
N LYS A 24 9.42 -1.47 3.50
CA LYS A 24 9.25 -2.94 3.34
C LYS A 24 8.20 -3.49 4.31
N SER A 25 8.21 -3.02 5.56
CA SER A 25 7.25 -3.44 6.59
C SER A 25 5.82 -2.99 6.27
N GLU A 26 5.64 -1.75 5.80
CA GLU A 26 4.32 -1.25 5.38
C GLU A 26 3.81 -2.02 4.16
N MET A 27 4.66 -2.31 3.18
CA MET A 27 4.29 -3.09 2.00
C MET A 27 3.84 -4.51 2.36
N ARG A 28 4.50 -5.15 3.34
CA ARG A 28 4.08 -6.47 3.85
C ARG A 28 2.68 -6.42 4.47
N VAL A 29 2.38 -5.40 5.27
CA VAL A 29 1.05 -5.23 5.88
C VAL A 29 0.00 -4.90 4.80
N PHE A 30 0.34 -3.99 3.88
CA PHE A 30 -0.57 -3.54 2.83
C PHE A 30 -0.93 -4.65 1.83
N SER A 31 0.07 -5.42 1.37
CA SER A 31 -0.16 -6.55 0.46
C SER A 31 -1.04 -7.63 1.08
N ALA A 32 -0.92 -7.86 2.39
CA ALA A 32 -1.79 -8.77 3.13
C ALA A 32 -3.20 -8.19 3.27
N SER A 33 -3.35 -6.89 3.54
CA SER A 33 -4.68 -6.27 3.64
C SER A 33 -5.46 -6.30 2.33
N LEU A 34 -4.79 -6.27 1.17
CA LEU A 34 -5.44 -6.40 -0.15
C LEU A 34 -6.09 -7.76 -0.41
N ARG A 35 -5.91 -8.75 0.47
CA ARG A 35 -6.53 -10.08 0.38
C ARG A 35 -7.81 -10.21 1.22
N HIS A 36 -8.19 -9.17 1.94
CA HIS A 36 -9.32 -9.17 2.86
C HIS A 36 -10.22 -7.95 2.59
N ALA A 37 -11.54 -8.14 2.68
CA ALA A 37 -12.48 -7.03 2.55
C ALA A 37 -12.33 -6.04 3.71
N GLU A 38 -12.26 -6.57 4.93
CA GLU A 38 -12.01 -5.84 6.17
C GLU A 38 -11.08 -6.64 7.08
N PHE A 39 -10.31 -5.98 7.93
CA PHE A 39 -9.46 -6.62 8.93
C PHE A 39 -9.33 -5.77 10.19
N ASN A 40 -9.13 -6.41 11.33
CA ASN A 40 -8.66 -5.74 12.55
C ASN A 40 -7.15 -5.99 12.74
N ALA A 41 -6.50 -5.14 13.53
CA ALA A 41 -5.05 -5.21 13.69
C ALA A 41 -4.57 -6.53 14.33
N SER A 42 -5.35 -7.08 15.28
CA SER A 42 -5.01 -8.34 15.96
C SER A 42 -5.04 -9.54 15.00
N GLY A 43 -6.09 -9.66 14.17
CA GLY A 43 -6.22 -10.74 13.22
C GLY A 43 -5.16 -10.70 12.12
N LEU A 44 -4.83 -9.50 11.63
CA LEU A 44 -3.76 -9.36 10.64
C LEU A 44 -2.37 -9.62 11.26
N ALA A 45 -2.14 -9.22 12.52
CA ALA A 45 -0.92 -9.51 13.26
C ALA A 45 -0.67 -11.02 13.41
N GLN A 46 -1.71 -11.77 13.81
CA GLN A 46 -1.63 -13.23 13.90
C GLN A 46 -1.28 -13.87 12.55
N ARG A 47 -1.92 -13.44 11.45
CA ARG A 47 -1.66 -13.96 10.10
C ARG A 47 -0.24 -13.67 9.61
N LEU A 48 0.32 -12.54 9.99
CA LEU A 48 1.66 -12.12 9.56
C LEU A 48 2.77 -12.59 10.50
N GLY A 49 2.43 -13.17 11.67
CA GLY A 49 3.41 -13.48 12.71
C GLY A 49 4.12 -12.22 13.21
N LEU A 50 3.37 -11.13 13.39
CA LEU A 50 3.88 -9.83 13.83
C LEU A 50 3.22 -9.43 15.16
N ASP A 51 3.86 -8.52 15.89
CA ASP A 51 3.23 -7.86 17.02
C ASP A 51 2.06 -6.97 16.59
N ARG A 52 1.00 -6.96 17.41
CA ARG A 52 -0.17 -6.09 17.19
C ARG A 52 0.23 -4.62 17.02
N THR A 53 1.18 -4.14 17.80
CA THR A 53 1.66 -2.75 17.76
C THR A 53 2.38 -2.43 16.44
N THR A 54 3.08 -3.39 15.85
CA THR A 54 3.72 -3.26 14.54
C THR A 54 2.66 -3.09 13.44
N VAL A 55 1.63 -3.93 13.46
CA VAL A 55 0.50 -3.81 12.50
C VAL A 55 -0.26 -2.50 12.71
N GLN A 56 -0.52 -2.09 13.96
CA GLN A 56 -1.17 -0.81 14.25
C GLN A 56 -0.37 0.39 13.73
N LYS A 57 0.94 0.43 13.96
CA LYS A 57 1.82 1.48 13.44
C LYS A 57 1.79 1.53 11.90
N ALA A 58 1.86 0.38 11.24
CA ALA A 58 1.76 0.30 9.78
C ALA A 58 0.39 0.77 9.27
N ALA A 59 -0.71 0.31 9.90
CA ALA A 59 -2.06 0.70 9.53
C ALA A 59 -2.28 2.22 9.68
N SER A 60 -1.77 2.84 10.76
CA SER A 60 -1.84 4.29 10.95
C SER A 60 -1.12 5.07 9.84
N LYS A 61 0.05 4.60 9.41
CA LYS A 61 0.78 5.24 8.30
C LYS A 61 0.10 5.02 6.95
N LEU A 62 -0.48 3.83 6.72
CA LEU A 62 -1.25 3.54 5.52
C LEU A 62 -2.54 4.39 5.45
N LEU A 63 -3.20 4.62 6.59
CA LEU A 63 -4.31 5.59 6.69
C LEU A 63 -3.85 6.99 6.28
N ALA A 64 -2.73 7.47 6.84
CA ALA A 64 -2.20 8.80 6.50
C ALA A 64 -1.85 8.94 5.00
N LYS A 65 -1.49 7.85 4.32
CA LYS A 65 -1.25 7.80 2.86
C LYS A 65 -2.52 7.60 2.02
N GLY A 66 -3.68 7.48 2.66
CA GLY A 66 -4.95 7.18 1.98
C GLY A 66 -5.00 5.78 1.35
N LEU A 67 -4.21 4.84 1.87
CA LEU A 67 -4.12 3.45 1.39
C LEU A 67 -4.98 2.49 2.21
N LEU A 68 -5.53 2.95 3.32
CA LEU A 68 -6.56 2.25 4.07
C LEU A 68 -7.71 3.21 4.38
N LYS A 69 -8.86 2.64 4.71
CA LYS A 69 -9.97 3.33 5.38
C LYS A 69 -10.20 2.68 6.73
N ARG A 70 -10.53 3.46 7.75
CA ARG A 70 -10.95 2.95 9.07
C ARG A 70 -12.47 2.98 9.13
N LEU A 71 -13.06 1.86 9.51
CA LEU A 71 -14.50 1.68 9.67
C LEU A 71 -14.79 1.32 11.12
N GLN A 72 -15.95 1.74 11.61
CA GLN A 72 -16.46 1.34 12.90
C GLN A 72 -17.47 0.20 12.69
N ARG A 73 -17.23 -0.95 13.33
CA ARG A 73 -18.15 -2.09 13.33
C ARG A 73 -18.79 -2.23 14.70
N ASN A 74 -20.11 -2.14 14.73
CA ASN A 74 -20.88 -2.41 15.95
C ASN A 74 -20.90 -3.90 16.24
N ARG A 75 -20.88 -4.26 17.52
CA ARG A 75 -21.01 -5.65 17.99
C ARG A 75 -22.44 -5.91 18.45
N ASP A 76 -22.91 -7.15 18.27
CA ASP A 76 -24.29 -7.55 18.59
C ASP A 76 -24.66 -7.37 20.07
N GLY A 77 -23.67 -7.40 20.98
CA GLY A 77 -23.83 -7.16 22.42
C GLY A 77 -23.59 -5.72 22.87
N GLY A 78 -23.51 -4.76 21.94
CA GLY A 78 -23.14 -3.37 22.22
C GLY A 78 -21.64 -3.10 22.11
N GLY A 79 -21.30 -1.81 22.04
CA GLY A 79 -19.94 -1.35 21.76
C GLY A 79 -19.57 -1.41 20.27
N TYR A 80 -18.33 -1.06 19.97
CA TYR A 80 -17.80 -1.06 18.61
C TYR A 80 -16.33 -1.46 18.56
N GLU A 81 -15.89 -1.91 17.39
CA GLU A 81 -14.48 -2.10 17.09
C GLU A 81 -14.08 -1.34 15.82
N TYR A 82 -12.80 -0.96 15.75
CA TYR A 82 -12.23 -0.41 14.54
C TYR A 82 -11.69 -1.52 13.66
N VAL A 83 -12.19 -1.56 12.42
CA VAL A 83 -11.65 -2.38 11.34
C VAL A 83 -11.09 -1.48 10.25
N TYR A 84 -10.26 -2.05 9.39
CA TYR A 84 -9.61 -1.37 8.29
C TYR A 84 -9.98 -2.06 6.99
N ALA A 85 -10.16 -1.27 5.92
CA ALA A 85 -10.42 -1.77 4.58
C ALA A 85 -9.37 -1.19 3.63
N ALA A 86 -8.78 -2.06 2.80
CA ALA A 86 -7.90 -1.65 1.73
C ALA A 86 -8.73 -1.34 0.46
N PRO A 87 -8.25 -0.45 -0.43
CA PRO A 87 -8.85 -0.29 -1.76
C PRO A 87 -8.74 -1.61 -2.56
N SER A 88 -9.56 -1.74 -3.59
CA SER A 88 -9.45 -2.89 -4.49
C SER A 88 -8.10 -2.89 -5.20
N LYS A 89 -7.63 -4.08 -5.60
CA LYS A 89 -6.38 -4.21 -6.37
C LYS A 89 -6.39 -3.37 -7.65
N THR A 90 -7.56 -3.20 -8.29
CA THR A 90 -7.74 -2.36 -9.47
C THR A 90 -7.45 -0.90 -9.17
N VAL A 91 -7.99 -0.37 -8.07
CA VAL A 91 -7.72 1.01 -7.63
C VAL A 91 -6.24 1.22 -7.32
N VAL A 92 -5.59 0.24 -6.66
CA VAL A 92 -4.14 0.31 -6.40
C VAL A 92 -3.33 0.33 -7.70
N ARG A 93 -3.65 -0.55 -8.65
CA ARG A 93 -2.98 -0.61 -9.95
C ARG A 93 -3.13 0.71 -10.71
N GLU A 94 -4.33 1.30 -10.70
CA GLU A 94 -4.55 2.59 -11.35
C GLU A 94 -3.73 3.70 -10.70
N ARG A 95 -3.71 3.75 -9.36
CA ARG A 95 -2.89 4.73 -8.63
C ARG A 95 -1.41 4.60 -8.98
N VAL A 96 -0.87 3.38 -9.03
CA VAL A 96 0.53 3.14 -9.42
C VAL A 96 0.78 3.49 -10.88
N ARG A 97 -0.18 3.23 -11.78
CA ARG A 97 -0.08 3.60 -13.21
C ARG A 97 0.03 5.12 -13.38
N VAL A 98 -0.79 5.90 -12.68
CA VAL A 98 -0.72 7.36 -12.71
C VAL A 98 0.66 7.84 -12.25
N ILE A 99 1.16 7.32 -11.13
CA ILE A 99 2.47 7.69 -10.57
C ILE A 99 3.62 7.33 -11.53
N ALA A 100 3.59 6.13 -12.12
CA ALA A 100 4.59 5.74 -13.11
C ALA A 100 4.56 6.64 -14.35
N GLY A 101 3.36 7.07 -14.78
CA GLY A 101 3.19 8.05 -15.85
C GLY A 101 3.78 9.42 -15.50
N GLU A 102 3.65 9.87 -14.25
CA GLU A 102 4.27 11.11 -13.77
C GLU A 102 5.81 11.03 -13.79
N TRP A 103 6.38 9.88 -13.43
CA TRP A 103 7.83 9.67 -13.56
C TRP A 103 8.31 9.76 -15.00
N PHE A 104 7.56 9.16 -15.94
CA PHE A 104 7.88 9.28 -17.36
C PHE A 104 7.86 10.74 -17.83
N LYS A 105 6.80 11.49 -17.49
CA LYS A 105 6.71 12.92 -17.80
C LYS A 105 7.86 13.73 -17.20
N ALA A 106 8.29 13.40 -15.99
CA ALA A 106 9.42 14.07 -15.35
C ALA A 106 10.75 13.81 -16.07
N VAL A 107 10.96 12.57 -16.56
CA VAL A 107 12.12 12.25 -17.40
C VAL A 107 12.04 13.00 -18.72
N ASP A 108 10.89 12.97 -19.38
CA ASP A 108 10.66 13.63 -20.68
C ASP A 108 10.92 15.14 -20.62
N ALA A 109 10.37 15.81 -19.61
CA ALA A 109 10.64 17.23 -19.36
C ALA A 109 12.14 17.50 -19.06
N GLY A 110 12.83 16.57 -18.41
CA GLY A 110 14.28 16.66 -18.20
C GLY A 110 15.09 16.55 -19.49
N LEU A 111 14.58 15.86 -20.50
CA LEU A 111 15.22 15.75 -21.81
C LEU A 111 15.16 17.05 -22.61
N GLU A 112 14.10 17.86 -22.45
CA GLU A 112 14.01 19.18 -23.11
C GLU A 112 15.15 20.13 -22.70
N GLY A 113 15.66 19.97 -21.48
CA GLY A 113 16.80 20.72 -20.96
C GLY A 113 18.15 20.02 -21.10
N TRP A 114 18.22 18.89 -21.80
CA TRP A 114 19.45 18.12 -21.95
C TRP A 114 20.37 18.78 -23.00
N PRO A 115 21.63 19.12 -22.66
CA PRO A 115 22.58 19.81 -23.55
C PRO A 115 23.15 18.94 -24.69
#